data_AF-A0A3M7PU54-F1
#
_entry.id   AF-A0A3M7PU54-F1
#
_cell.length_a   1.000
_cell.length_b   1.000
_cell.length_c   1.000
_cell.angle_alpha   90.00
_cell.angle_beta   90.00
_cell.angle_gamma   90.00
#
_symmetry.space_group_name_H-M   'P 1'
#
loop_
_entity.id
_entity.type
_entity.pdbx_description
1 polymer ?
#
loop_
_entity_poly.entity_id
_entity_poly.type
_entity_poly.pdbx_seq_one_letter_code
_entity_poly.pdbx_strand_id
1 'polypeptide(L)'
;MSERPSSRISSARAASAKLSARLNNKNSTEKKIDDNVLDRFIEIQAEIEKHDANGVFQGLKMAEEEFEVLEKNKRQAEINHKVLTEQTNKERQDFENISQPTVQNFFRSKQAHNQAISKEQHEYLQALNLLEISATELKSINAQYELGRQKLENYKKENQKAIELYNEQMTILYSTFDGDFGSDLENKLEKEVKQLTASKDQLRQALHKWSNARFLLVYGYNQIQTCEQKWSEMMRLDVNNPEKVIFATEVRNNLVAANQNLINTKTYLKNITLPYCTDEDLKTLQGLAAGTYQDMQTAQRQRYALNIIQVLRQRCAALYQWFDQVIKDSLVVDYSRVKIDYDQKSRELKMERIRLLQEKIKEKTGKNVTINLYDNKNDKKDNLDALLNDPFKTGGNNSGHEISEKPINSLDLPPPPSKDQILGDVEEIKKQYFQQKDDWNRHLDSSKREADEKLNEMLNKYKQAENS
;
A
#
# COMPACT_ATOMS: atom_id res chain seq x y z
N MET A 1 23.16 -17.22 -64.85
CA MET A 1 24.41 -16.43 -64.82
C MET A 1 24.54 -15.86 -63.42
N SER A 2 25.66 -16.17 -62.76
CA SER A 2 25.87 -16.11 -61.31
C SER A 2 26.56 -14.81 -60.91
N GLU A 3 25.96 -14.07 -59.97
CA GLU A 3 26.58 -12.91 -59.31
C GLU A 3 27.11 -13.27 -57.90
N ARG A 4 28.39 -12.96 -57.74
CA ARG A 4 29.25 -12.63 -56.57
C ARG A 4 28.69 -12.71 -55.14
N PRO A 5 29.60 -13.00 -54.20
CA PRO A 5 29.90 -12.03 -53.13
C PRO A 5 31.41 -11.88 -52.82
N SER A 6 31.95 -10.66 -52.98
CA SER A 6 33.34 -10.27 -52.60
C SER A 6 33.39 -9.03 -51.66
N SER A 7 32.34 -8.76 -50.88
CA SER A 7 32.28 -7.57 -50.01
C SER A 7 32.18 -7.86 -48.50
N ARG A 8 32.14 -9.13 -48.08
CA ARG A 8 31.95 -9.49 -46.65
C ARG A 8 33.24 -9.74 -45.86
N ILE A 9 34.40 -9.87 -46.51
CA ILE A 9 35.65 -10.23 -45.84
C ILE A 9 36.45 -8.98 -45.37
N SER A 10 36.27 -7.81 -45.99
CA SER A 10 36.99 -6.59 -45.60
C SER A 10 36.36 -5.87 -44.39
N SER A 11 35.05 -5.96 -44.17
CA SER A 11 34.38 -5.34 -43.02
C SER A 11 34.62 -6.09 -41.70
N ALA A 12 34.79 -7.42 -41.77
CA ALA A 12 35.07 -8.26 -40.60
C ALA A 12 36.49 -8.03 -40.03
N ARG A 13 37.48 -7.76 -40.89
CA ARG A 13 38.85 -7.45 -40.45
C ARG A 13 38.95 -6.05 -39.81
N ALA A 14 38.20 -5.07 -40.32
CA ALA A 14 38.14 -3.72 -39.72
C ALA A 14 37.38 -3.69 -38.38
N ALA A 15 36.36 -4.54 -38.21
CA ALA A 15 35.64 -4.72 -36.94
C ALA A 15 36.49 -5.46 -35.89
N SER A 16 37.27 -6.46 -36.32
CA SER A 16 38.18 -7.21 -35.45
C SER A 16 39.34 -6.34 -34.94
N ALA A 17 39.94 -5.50 -35.79
CA ALA A 17 40.99 -4.56 -35.35
C ALA A 17 40.47 -3.48 -34.36
N LYS A 18 39.22 -3.02 -34.51
CA LYS A 18 38.57 -2.11 -33.53
C LYS A 18 38.18 -2.81 -32.23
N LEU A 19 37.89 -4.12 -32.27
CA LEU A 19 37.61 -4.93 -31.08
C LEU A 19 38.90 -5.23 -30.30
N SER A 20 39.99 -5.55 -30.98
CA SER A 20 41.32 -5.77 -30.38
C SER A 20 41.90 -4.50 -29.77
N ALA A 21 41.68 -3.33 -30.39
CA ALA A 21 42.05 -2.03 -29.80
C ALA A 21 41.18 -1.66 -28.58
N ARG A 22 39.91 -2.10 -28.52
CA ARG A 22 39.04 -1.96 -27.34
C ARG A 22 39.36 -2.95 -26.22
N LEU A 23 39.91 -4.12 -26.56
CA LEU A 23 40.31 -5.16 -25.60
C LEU A 23 41.69 -4.88 -24.99
N ASN A 24 42.64 -4.34 -25.77
CA ASN A 24 43.93 -3.90 -25.21
C ASN A 24 43.83 -2.66 -24.31
N ASN A 25 42.75 -1.87 -24.42
CA ASN A 25 42.48 -0.75 -23.51
C ASN A 25 41.70 -1.16 -22.24
N LYS A 26 41.48 -2.47 -22.02
CA LYS A 26 40.83 -3.03 -20.82
C LYS A 26 41.74 -3.90 -19.95
N ASN A 27 43.02 -4.06 -20.31
CA ASN A 27 44.01 -4.78 -19.48
C ASN A 27 44.71 -3.85 -18.46
N SER A 28 44.00 -2.88 -17.90
CA SER A 28 44.44 -2.15 -16.72
C SER A 28 43.26 -1.83 -15.80
N THR A 29 42.62 -2.87 -15.26
CA THR A 29 42.00 -2.73 -13.95
C THR A 29 42.25 -3.98 -13.13
N GLU A 30 43.44 -4.09 -12.54
CA GLU A 30 43.42 -4.09 -11.08
C GLU A 30 42.48 -2.94 -10.72
N LYS A 31 41.31 -3.19 -10.12
CA LYS A 31 40.70 -2.11 -9.35
C LYS A 31 41.64 -1.88 -8.18
N LYS A 32 42.75 -1.17 -8.47
CA LYS A 32 43.56 -0.51 -7.46
C LYS A 32 42.54 0.21 -6.61
N ILE A 33 42.64 0.01 -5.30
CA ILE A 33 42.04 0.93 -4.35
C ILE A 33 42.47 2.32 -4.81
N ASP A 34 41.57 3.02 -5.49
CA ASP A 34 41.79 4.37 -6.00
C ASP A 34 41.20 5.36 -5.00
N ASP A 35 41.59 6.63 -5.13
CA ASP A 35 41.14 7.67 -4.21
C ASP A 35 39.59 7.86 -4.26
N ASN A 36 38.89 7.33 -5.27
CA ASN A 36 37.45 7.46 -5.50
C ASN A 36 36.59 6.34 -4.89
N VAL A 37 37.18 5.21 -4.46
CA VAL A 37 36.42 4.10 -3.82
C VAL A 37 35.62 4.59 -2.62
N LEU A 38 36.23 5.48 -1.85
CA LEU A 38 35.66 6.04 -0.65
C LEU A 38 34.53 7.05 -0.95
N ASP A 39 34.71 7.89 -1.97
CA ASP A 39 33.68 8.82 -2.44
C ASP A 39 32.46 8.04 -2.97
N ARG A 40 32.69 7.00 -3.78
CA ARG A 40 31.62 6.14 -4.29
C ARG A 40 30.88 5.41 -3.17
N PHE A 41 31.60 4.92 -2.15
CA PHE A 41 30.99 4.30 -0.97
C PHE A 41 30.07 5.28 -0.24
N ILE A 42 30.49 6.54 -0.07
CA ILE A 42 29.67 7.57 0.57
C ILE A 42 28.42 7.89 -0.23
N GLU A 43 28.54 8.02 -1.56
CA GLU A 43 27.40 8.25 -2.46
C GLU A 43 26.37 7.12 -2.34
N ILE A 44 26.81 5.86 -2.50
CA ILE A 44 25.94 4.69 -2.40
C ILE A 44 25.28 4.62 -1.02
N GLN A 45 26.05 4.89 0.05
CA GLN A 45 25.51 4.88 1.41
C GLN A 45 24.43 5.94 1.61
N ALA A 46 24.59 7.14 1.03
CA ALA A 46 23.57 8.19 1.07
C ALA A 46 22.31 7.80 0.27
N GLU A 47 22.47 7.11 -0.85
CA GLU A 47 21.34 6.58 -1.63
C GLU A 47 20.62 5.44 -0.89
N ILE A 48 21.35 4.50 -0.29
CA ILE A 48 20.80 3.44 0.57
C ILE A 48 20.00 4.06 1.72
N GLU A 49 20.56 5.02 2.43
CA GLU A 49 19.89 5.73 3.54
C GLU A 49 18.56 6.36 3.06
N LYS A 50 18.52 6.89 1.83
CA LYS A 50 17.29 7.43 1.24
C LYS A 50 16.26 6.32 0.96
N HIS A 51 16.67 5.17 0.44
CA HIS A 51 15.79 4.04 0.20
C HIS A 51 15.26 3.43 1.51
N ASP A 52 16.11 3.33 2.53
CA ASP A 52 15.76 2.83 3.87
C ASP A 52 14.81 3.79 4.61
N ALA A 53 15.04 5.10 4.51
CA ALA A 53 14.11 6.11 5.02
C ALA A 53 12.77 6.01 4.29
N ASN A 54 12.76 5.80 2.97
CA ASN A 54 11.51 5.56 2.24
C ASN A 54 10.89 4.18 2.52
N GLY A 55 11.60 3.29 3.22
CA GLY A 55 11.11 1.97 3.61
C GLY A 55 10.75 1.10 2.42
N VAL A 56 11.54 1.17 1.35
CA VAL A 56 11.19 0.59 0.04
C VAL A 56 10.91 -0.92 0.10
N PHE A 57 11.68 -1.68 0.88
CA PHE A 57 11.47 -3.13 1.08
C PHE A 57 10.12 -3.42 1.74
N GLN A 58 9.85 -2.77 2.88
CA GLN A 58 8.60 -2.94 3.59
C GLN A 58 7.41 -2.38 2.78
N GLY A 59 7.62 -1.29 2.04
CA GLY A 59 6.65 -0.68 1.15
C GLY A 59 6.21 -1.61 0.01
N LEU A 60 7.16 -2.35 -0.58
CA LEU A 60 6.86 -3.39 -1.57
C LEU A 60 5.99 -4.48 -0.97
N LYS A 61 6.39 -5.04 0.19
CA LYS A 61 5.59 -6.08 0.87
C LYS A 61 4.17 -5.62 1.17
N MET A 62 4.01 -4.40 1.69
CA MET A 62 2.70 -3.82 1.96
C MET A 62 1.88 -3.63 0.67
N ALA A 63 2.52 -3.18 -0.42
CA ALA A 63 1.85 -3.02 -1.70
C ALA A 63 1.41 -4.37 -2.29
N GLU A 64 2.18 -5.45 -2.11
CA GLU A 64 1.82 -6.81 -2.51
C GLU A 64 0.62 -7.33 -1.72
N GLU A 65 0.64 -7.22 -0.38
CA GLU A 65 -0.47 -7.60 0.50
C GLU A 65 -1.76 -6.82 0.12
N GLU A 66 -1.66 -5.50 -0.06
CA GLU A 66 -2.79 -4.66 -0.45
C GLU A 66 -3.33 -5.02 -1.84
N PHE A 67 -2.45 -5.31 -2.80
CA PHE A 67 -2.85 -5.65 -4.17
C PHE A 67 -3.56 -7.00 -4.24
N GLU A 68 -3.12 -8.00 -3.46
CA GLU A 68 -3.78 -9.30 -3.38
C GLU A 68 -5.21 -9.18 -2.85
N VAL A 69 -5.44 -8.30 -1.87
CA VAL A 69 -6.78 -8.01 -1.36
C VAL A 69 -7.64 -7.33 -2.42
N LEU A 70 -7.08 -6.35 -3.15
CA LEU A 70 -7.79 -5.68 -4.25
C LEU A 70 -8.18 -6.66 -5.36
N GLU A 71 -7.32 -7.62 -5.70
CA GLU A 71 -7.65 -8.69 -6.65
C GLU A 71 -8.84 -9.54 -6.19
N LYS A 72 -8.84 -9.97 -4.92
CA LYS A 72 -9.94 -10.76 -4.35
C LYS A 72 -11.24 -9.97 -4.33
N ASN A 73 -11.19 -8.70 -3.90
CA ASN A 73 -12.35 -7.81 -3.86
C ASN A 73 -12.92 -7.56 -5.25
N LYS A 74 -12.06 -7.32 -6.24
CA LYS A 74 -12.48 -7.16 -7.64
C LYS A 74 -13.20 -8.40 -8.15
N ARG A 75 -12.62 -9.59 -7.98
CA ARG A 75 -13.24 -10.85 -8.40
C ARG A 75 -14.60 -11.06 -7.73
N GLN A 76 -14.69 -10.81 -6.42
CA GLN A 76 -15.96 -10.95 -5.69
C GLN A 76 -17.02 -9.96 -6.19
N ALA A 77 -16.64 -8.71 -6.45
CA ALA A 77 -17.54 -7.69 -6.97
C ALA A 77 -18.03 -8.02 -8.39
N GLU A 78 -17.16 -8.55 -9.26
CA GLU A 78 -17.52 -9.02 -10.60
C GLU A 78 -18.53 -10.17 -10.54
N ILE A 79 -18.32 -11.14 -9.65
CA ILE A 79 -19.25 -12.25 -9.41
C ILE A 79 -20.60 -11.73 -8.90
N ASN A 80 -20.60 -10.88 -7.88
CA ASN A 80 -21.82 -10.33 -7.29
C ASN A 80 -22.62 -9.52 -8.32
N HIS A 81 -21.95 -8.66 -9.09
CA HIS A 81 -22.58 -7.87 -10.14
C HIS A 81 -23.23 -8.75 -11.22
N LYS A 82 -22.55 -9.84 -11.61
CA LYS A 82 -23.10 -10.82 -12.55
C LYS A 82 -24.37 -11.49 -12.01
N VAL A 83 -24.35 -11.96 -10.76
CA VAL A 83 -25.52 -12.57 -10.11
C VAL A 83 -26.69 -11.59 -10.05
N LEU A 84 -26.44 -10.32 -9.67
CA LEU A 84 -27.48 -9.30 -9.63
C LEU A 84 -28.01 -8.94 -11.02
N THR A 85 -27.17 -8.99 -12.05
CA THR A 85 -27.59 -8.80 -13.45
C THR A 85 -28.56 -9.91 -13.87
N GLU A 86 -28.22 -11.17 -13.57
CA GLU A 86 -29.07 -12.33 -13.85
C GLU A 86 -30.40 -12.25 -13.09
N GLN A 87 -30.36 -11.91 -11.79
CA GLN A 87 -31.56 -11.71 -10.98
C GLN A 87 -32.45 -10.60 -11.54
N THR A 88 -31.87 -9.44 -11.86
CA THR A 88 -32.63 -8.29 -12.40
C THR A 88 -33.30 -8.63 -13.72
N ASN A 89 -32.62 -9.39 -14.59
CA ASN A 89 -33.20 -9.86 -15.84
C ASN A 89 -34.38 -10.82 -15.60
N LYS A 90 -34.30 -11.67 -14.57
CA LYS A 90 -35.41 -12.55 -14.18
C LYS A 90 -36.61 -11.76 -13.65
N GLU A 91 -36.40 -10.86 -12.69
CA GLU A 91 -37.47 -10.00 -12.14
C GLU A 91 -38.12 -9.14 -13.23
N ARG A 92 -37.33 -8.68 -14.20
CA ARG A 92 -37.86 -7.98 -15.38
C ARG A 92 -38.79 -8.87 -16.20
N GLN A 93 -38.38 -10.11 -16.48
CA GLN A 93 -39.21 -11.06 -17.23
C GLN A 93 -40.49 -11.40 -16.47
N ASP A 94 -40.42 -11.62 -15.16
CA ASP A 94 -41.58 -11.91 -14.32
C ASP A 94 -42.56 -10.72 -14.30
N PHE A 95 -42.05 -9.49 -14.19
CA PHE A 95 -42.86 -8.27 -14.32
C PHE A 95 -43.49 -8.11 -15.72
N GLU A 96 -42.73 -8.34 -16.80
CA GLU A 96 -43.25 -8.27 -18.17
C GLU A 96 -44.34 -9.33 -18.41
N ASN A 97 -44.14 -10.55 -17.91
CA ASN A 97 -45.08 -11.67 -18.04
C ASN A 97 -46.40 -11.40 -17.31
N ILE A 98 -46.36 -10.82 -16.10
CA ILE A 98 -47.58 -10.52 -15.35
C ILE A 98 -48.31 -9.28 -15.86
N SER A 99 -47.57 -8.33 -16.45
CA SER A 99 -48.12 -7.07 -16.97
C SER A 99 -48.85 -7.26 -18.31
N GLN A 100 -48.58 -8.35 -19.03
CA GLN A 100 -49.30 -8.65 -20.27
C GLN A 100 -50.74 -9.12 -19.98
N PRO A 101 -51.75 -8.58 -20.68
CA PRO A 101 -53.13 -9.01 -20.51
C PRO A 101 -53.31 -10.43 -21.08
N THR A 102 -53.56 -11.41 -20.21
CA THR A 102 -53.88 -12.79 -20.60
C THR A 102 -55.34 -13.12 -20.33
N VAL A 103 -55.88 -14.16 -20.99
CA VAL A 103 -57.25 -14.66 -20.75
C VAL A 103 -57.43 -15.08 -19.28
N GLN A 104 -56.41 -15.62 -18.62
CA GLN A 104 -56.44 -15.91 -17.18
C GLN A 104 -56.51 -14.64 -16.31
N ASN A 105 -55.86 -13.55 -16.70
CA ASN A 105 -55.95 -12.25 -15.99
C ASN A 105 -57.35 -11.63 -16.08
N PHE A 106 -58.11 -11.96 -17.13
CA PHE A 106 -59.51 -11.55 -17.29
C PHE A 106 -60.47 -12.23 -16.29
N PHE A 107 -60.14 -13.44 -15.82
CA PHE A 107 -60.94 -14.21 -14.87
C PHE A 107 -60.53 -14.04 -13.39
N ARG A 108 -59.37 -13.41 -13.10
CA ARG A 108 -58.96 -13.03 -11.73
C ARG A 108 -59.69 -11.77 -11.28
N SER A 109 -59.89 -11.58 -9.97
CA SER A 109 -60.41 -10.30 -9.46
C SER A 109 -59.42 -9.18 -9.83
N LYS A 110 -59.92 -8.09 -10.41
CA LYS A 110 -59.12 -6.92 -10.82
C LYS A 110 -58.18 -6.42 -9.70
N GLN A 111 -58.64 -6.54 -8.45
CA GLN A 111 -57.86 -6.19 -7.27
C GLN A 111 -56.68 -7.13 -7.00
N ALA A 112 -56.86 -8.45 -7.12
CA ALA A 112 -55.77 -9.42 -6.94
C ALA A 112 -54.72 -9.32 -8.06
N HIS A 113 -55.15 -9.06 -9.29
CA HIS A 113 -54.24 -8.85 -10.41
C HIS A 113 -53.42 -7.56 -10.25
N ASN A 114 -54.06 -6.45 -9.87
CA ASN A 114 -53.36 -5.20 -9.60
C ASN A 114 -52.36 -5.32 -8.44
N GLN A 115 -52.71 -6.06 -7.38
CA GLN A 115 -51.79 -6.33 -6.27
C GLN A 115 -50.57 -7.15 -6.72
N ALA A 116 -50.78 -8.15 -7.58
CA ALA A 116 -49.69 -8.95 -8.10
C ALA A 116 -48.76 -8.12 -9.01
N ILE A 117 -49.31 -7.30 -9.92
CA ILE A 117 -48.50 -6.36 -10.73
C ILE A 117 -47.70 -5.41 -9.82
N SER A 118 -48.34 -4.83 -8.80
CA SER A 118 -47.65 -3.92 -7.87
C SER A 118 -46.52 -4.60 -7.10
N LYS A 119 -46.67 -5.88 -6.77
CA LYS A 119 -45.64 -6.67 -6.08
C LYS A 119 -44.45 -6.94 -7.00
N GLU A 120 -44.68 -7.47 -8.20
CA GLU A 120 -43.63 -7.75 -9.18
C GLU A 120 -42.92 -6.45 -9.63
N GLN A 121 -43.67 -5.34 -9.77
CA GLN A 121 -43.09 -4.03 -10.04
C GLN A 121 -42.15 -3.59 -8.91
N HIS A 122 -42.54 -3.83 -7.66
CA HIS A 122 -41.71 -3.50 -6.50
C HIS A 122 -40.44 -4.36 -6.44
N GLU A 123 -40.55 -5.67 -6.66
CA GLU A 123 -39.42 -6.60 -6.68
C GLU A 123 -38.44 -6.26 -7.83
N TYR A 124 -38.94 -5.92 -9.02
CA TYR A 124 -38.12 -5.45 -10.14
C TYR A 124 -37.39 -4.14 -9.84
N LEU A 125 -38.07 -3.14 -9.26
CA LEU A 125 -37.43 -1.88 -8.87
C LEU A 125 -36.37 -2.07 -7.79
N GLN A 126 -36.59 -2.99 -6.85
CA GLN A 126 -35.61 -3.34 -5.84
C GLN A 126 -34.38 -4.02 -6.47
N ALA A 127 -34.57 -4.94 -7.41
CA ALA A 127 -33.49 -5.58 -8.14
C ALA A 127 -32.66 -4.58 -8.96
N LEU A 128 -33.32 -3.65 -9.65
CA LEU A 128 -32.67 -2.54 -10.36
C LEU A 128 -31.82 -1.68 -9.41
N ASN A 129 -32.34 -1.35 -8.23
CA ASN A 129 -31.60 -0.58 -7.23
C ASN A 129 -30.33 -1.32 -6.77
N LEU A 130 -30.43 -2.62 -6.47
CA LEU A 130 -29.27 -3.43 -6.09
C LEU A 130 -28.25 -3.58 -7.24
N LEU A 131 -28.72 -3.72 -8.47
CA LEU A 131 -27.87 -3.77 -9.64
C LEU A 131 -27.08 -2.46 -9.81
N GLU A 132 -27.73 -1.31 -9.67
CA GLU A 132 -27.08 0.01 -9.75
C GLU A 132 -26.02 0.20 -8.65
N ILE A 133 -26.33 -0.23 -7.41
CA ILE A 133 -25.38 -0.23 -6.29
C ILE A 133 -24.15 -1.06 -6.65
N SER A 134 -24.34 -2.31 -7.10
CA SER A 134 -23.23 -3.20 -7.46
C SER A 134 -22.38 -2.68 -8.63
N ALA A 135 -23.00 -2.01 -9.61
CA ALA A 135 -22.29 -1.39 -10.73
C ALA A 135 -21.39 -0.24 -10.25
N THR A 136 -21.88 0.57 -9.31
CA THR A 136 -21.14 1.67 -8.69
C THR A 136 -19.97 1.15 -7.86
N GLU A 137 -20.20 0.11 -7.06
CA GLU A 137 -19.15 -0.59 -6.30
C GLU A 137 -18.06 -1.14 -7.22
N LEU A 138 -18.44 -1.85 -8.29
CA LEU A 138 -17.49 -2.42 -9.26
C LEU A 138 -16.65 -1.36 -9.96
N LYS A 139 -17.25 -0.21 -10.31
CA LYS A 139 -16.52 0.93 -10.88
C LYS A 139 -15.48 1.47 -9.91
N SER A 140 -15.85 1.64 -8.65
CA SER A 140 -14.93 2.10 -7.58
C SER A 140 -13.78 1.12 -7.37
N ILE A 141 -14.07 -0.18 -7.26
CA ILE A 141 -13.07 -1.23 -7.04
C ILE A 141 -12.10 -1.32 -8.22
N ASN A 142 -12.58 -1.18 -9.46
CA ASN A 142 -11.70 -1.15 -10.64
C ASN A 142 -10.72 0.04 -10.62
N ALA A 143 -11.18 1.22 -10.20
CA ALA A 143 -10.28 2.38 -10.07
C ALA A 143 -9.22 2.15 -8.98
N GLN A 144 -9.60 1.58 -7.84
CA GLN A 144 -8.67 1.22 -6.76
C GLN A 144 -7.65 0.16 -7.21
N TYR A 145 -8.10 -0.85 -7.97
CA TYR A 145 -7.26 -1.89 -8.52
C TYR A 145 -6.15 -1.33 -9.42
N GLU A 146 -6.47 -0.43 -10.35
CA GLU A 146 -5.46 0.16 -11.24
C GLU A 146 -4.46 1.05 -10.48
N LEU A 147 -4.92 1.82 -9.49
CA LEU A 147 -4.04 2.60 -8.62
C LEU A 147 -3.10 1.69 -7.81
N GLY A 148 -3.64 0.61 -7.23
CA GLY A 148 -2.87 -0.40 -6.50
C GLY A 148 -1.81 -1.07 -7.38
N ARG A 149 -2.16 -1.39 -8.62
CA ARG A 149 -1.22 -1.97 -9.61
C ARG A 149 -0.06 -1.04 -9.91
N GLN A 150 -0.33 0.25 -10.14
CA GLN A 150 0.71 1.25 -10.41
C GLN A 150 1.62 1.45 -9.20
N LYS A 151 1.05 1.50 -8.00
CA LYS A 151 1.80 1.59 -6.74
C LYS A 151 2.75 0.40 -6.57
N LEU A 152 2.25 -0.83 -6.79
CA LEU A 152 3.06 -2.05 -6.71
C LEU A 152 4.23 -2.02 -7.70
N GLU A 153 3.99 -1.62 -8.94
CA GLU A 153 5.03 -1.55 -9.97
C GLU A 153 6.12 -0.51 -9.63
N ASN A 154 5.73 0.64 -9.06
CA ASN A 154 6.68 1.64 -8.60
C ASN A 154 7.56 1.10 -7.46
N TYR A 155 6.96 0.42 -6.47
CA TYR A 155 7.74 -0.19 -5.39
C TYR A 155 8.68 -1.29 -5.89
N LYS A 156 8.29 -2.10 -6.88
CA LYS A 156 9.18 -3.10 -7.48
C LYS A 156 10.42 -2.46 -8.11
N LYS A 157 10.25 -1.35 -8.84
CA LYS A 157 11.36 -0.61 -9.46
C LYS A 157 12.28 0.01 -8.43
N GLU A 158 11.74 0.67 -7.41
CA GLU A 158 12.54 1.27 -6.35
C GLU A 158 13.25 0.21 -5.51
N ASN A 159 12.61 -0.95 -5.30
CA ASN A 159 13.20 -2.08 -4.59
C ASN A 159 14.42 -2.60 -5.35
N GLN A 160 14.27 -2.88 -6.65
CA GLN A 160 15.36 -3.34 -7.50
C GLN A 160 16.58 -2.40 -7.46
N LYS A 161 16.36 -1.08 -7.49
CA LYS A 161 17.45 -0.09 -7.34
C LYS A 161 18.14 -0.20 -5.98
N ALA A 162 17.37 -0.36 -4.90
CA ALA A 162 17.94 -0.55 -3.58
C ALA A 162 18.80 -1.83 -3.53
N ILE A 163 18.35 -2.94 -4.12
CA ILE A 163 19.14 -4.17 -4.24
C ILE A 163 20.48 -3.93 -4.94
N GLU A 164 20.44 -3.23 -6.07
CA GLU A 164 21.65 -2.91 -6.84
C GLU A 164 22.66 -2.09 -6.03
N LEU A 165 22.18 -1.11 -5.25
CA LEU A 165 23.02 -0.29 -4.36
C LEU A 165 23.66 -1.12 -3.23
N TYR A 166 22.88 -1.98 -2.58
CA TYR A 166 23.40 -2.87 -1.53
C TYR A 166 24.46 -3.84 -2.09
N ASN A 167 24.22 -4.39 -3.29
CA ASN A 167 25.20 -5.24 -3.97
C ASN A 167 26.48 -4.50 -4.35
N GLU A 168 26.36 -3.25 -4.80
CA GLU A 168 27.52 -2.41 -5.11
C GLU A 168 28.33 -2.08 -3.85
N GLN A 169 27.66 -1.72 -2.75
CA GLN A 169 28.30 -1.54 -1.45
C GLN A 169 29.07 -2.80 -1.03
N MET A 170 28.43 -3.97 -1.09
CA MET A 170 29.09 -5.24 -0.74
C MET A 170 30.30 -5.53 -1.63
N THR A 171 30.21 -5.21 -2.92
CA THR A 171 31.33 -5.38 -3.86
C THR A 171 32.52 -4.49 -3.49
N ILE A 172 32.27 -3.24 -3.10
CA ILE A 172 33.32 -2.31 -2.64
C ILE A 172 34.01 -2.85 -1.39
N LEU A 173 33.22 -3.27 -0.39
CA LEU A 173 33.75 -3.80 0.86
C LEU A 173 34.55 -5.10 0.60
N TYR A 174 33.98 -6.06 -0.12
CA TYR A 174 34.65 -7.32 -0.41
C TYR A 174 35.98 -7.15 -1.18
N SER A 175 35.99 -6.31 -2.22
CA SER A 175 37.20 -6.04 -3.02
C SER A 175 38.27 -5.22 -2.28
N THR A 176 37.88 -4.41 -1.29
CA THR A 176 38.84 -3.60 -0.51
C THR A 176 39.60 -4.45 0.51
N PHE A 177 38.92 -5.44 1.10
CA PHE A 177 39.44 -6.27 2.18
C PHE A 177 39.78 -7.71 1.74
N ASP A 178 39.84 -7.98 0.44
CA ASP A 178 40.23 -9.27 -0.12
C ASP A 178 39.39 -10.45 0.44
N GLY A 179 38.11 -10.17 0.70
CA GLY A 179 37.14 -11.12 1.25
C GLY A 179 37.05 -11.20 2.78
N ASP A 180 38.02 -10.64 3.52
CA ASP A 180 38.08 -10.71 4.99
C ASP A 180 37.70 -9.35 5.62
N PHE A 181 36.42 -8.99 5.45
CA PHE A 181 35.85 -7.73 5.93
C PHE A 181 34.99 -7.93 7.19
N GLY A 182 35.06 -6.98 8.14
CA GLY A 182 34.24 -6.98 9.36
C GLY A 182 35.07 -6.94 10.64
N SER A 183 35.17 -5.78 11.29
CA SER A 183 35.72 -5.69 12.65
C SER A 183 34.73 -6.22 13.69
N ASP A 184 35.18 -6.60 14.89
CA ASP A 184 34.27 -7.00 15.99
C ASP A 184 33.22 -5.91 16.28
N LEU A 185 33.64 -4.64 16.22
CA LEU A 185 32.77 -3.49 16.41
C LEU A 185 31.77 -3.36 15.24
N GLU A 186 32.24 -3.49 14.00
CA GLU A 186 31.39 -3.44 12.83
C GLU A 186 30.33 -4.56 12.85
N ASN A 187 30.76 -5.80 13.11
CA ASN A 187 29.88 -6.96 13.19
C ASN A 187 28.80 -6.79 14.27
N LYS A 188 29.18 -6.21 15.41
CA LYS A 188 28.24 -5.87 16.48
C LYS A 188 27.24 -4.80 16.04
N LEU A 189 27.72 -3.70 15.46
CA LEU A 189 26.88 -2.60 14.98
C LEU A 189 25.93 -3.07 13.87
N GLU A 190 26.40 -3.89 12.93
CA GLU A 190 25.59 -4.46 11.87
C GLU A 190 24.48 -5.36 12.41
N LYS A 191 24.77 -6.15 13.45
CA LYS A 191 23.75 -6.94 14.15
C LYS A 191 22.71 -6.06 14.84
N GLU A 192 23.13 -5.01 15.54
CA GLU A 192 22.23 -4.06 16.22
C GLU A 192 21.34 -3.31 15.22
N VAL A 193 21.92 -2.77 14.14
CA VAL A 193 21.18 -2.12 13.05
C VAL A 193 20.17 -3.09 12.43
N LYS A 194 20.57 -4.32 12.12
CA LYS A 194 19.66 -5.35 11.57
C LYS A 194 18.46 -5.65 12.48
N GLN A 195 18.65 -5.64 13.81
CA GLN A 195 17.56 -5.85 14.76
C GLN A 195 16.63 -4.64 14.82
N LEU A 196 17.20 -3.44 14.88
CA LEU A 196 16.45 -2.19 14.91
C LEU A 196 15.68 -1.94 13.62
N THR A 197 16.22 -2.30 12.45
CA THR A 197 15.51 -2.26 11.16
C THR A 197 14.23 -3.10 11.22
N ALA A 198 14.32 -4.35 11.70
CA ALA A 198 13.15 -5.23 11.79
C ALA A 198 12.06 -4.64 12.70
N SER A 199 12.43 -4.12 13.87
CA SER A 199 11.50 -3.47 14.78
C SER A 199 10.90 -2.17 14.21
N LYS A 200 11.73 -1.36 13.53
CA LYS A 200 11.30 -0.11 12.89
C LYS A 200 10.29 -0.39 11.77
N ASP A 201 10.57 -1.38 10.92
CA ASP A 201 9.73 -1.75 9.79
C ASP A 201 8.39 -2.35 10.23
N GLN A 202 8.39 -3.14 11.30
CA GLN A 202 7.16 -3.66 11.89
C GLN A 202 6.26 -2.52 12.42
N LEU A 203 6.85 -1.58 13.17
CA LEU A 203 6.11 -0.41 13.66
C LEU A 203 5.62 0.47 12.51
N ARG A 204 6.43 0.66 11.47
CA ARG A 204 6.04 1.38 10.24
C ARG A 204 4.85 0.71 9.56
N GLN A 205 4.84 -0.61 9.45
CA GLN A 205 3.74 -1.37 8.85
C GLN A 205 2.45 -1.19 9.65
N ALA A 206 2.54 -1.28 10.99
CA ALA A 206 1.38 -1.05 11.85
C ALA A 206 0.86 0.39 11.69
N LEU A 207 1.75 1.39 11.74
CA LEU A 207 1.40 2.79 11.54
C LEU A 207 0.72 3.04 10.19
N HIS A 208 1.21 2.42 9.11
CA HIS A 208 0.61 2.49 7.78
C HIS A 208 -0.81 1.91 7.75
N LYS A 209 -1.01 0.70 8.30
CA LYS A 209 -2.32 0.05 8.37
C LYS A 209 -3.33 0.89 9.16
N TRP A 210 -2.92 1.37 10.33
CA TRP A 210 -3.76 2.21 11.19
C TRP A 210 -4.06 3.59 10.57
N SER A 211 -3.08 4.23 9.94
CA SER A 211 -3.27 5.53 9.29
C SER A 211 -4.23 5.43 8.09
N ASN A 212 -4.07 4.41 7.24
CA ASN A 212 -4.98 4.20 6.11
C ASN A 212 -6.40 3.88 6.55
N ALA A 213 -6.54 3.01 7.56
CA ALA A 213 -7.84 2.71 8.17
C ALA A 213 -8.49 3.98 8.75
N ARG A 214 -7.71 4.83 9.43
CA ARG A 214 -8.18 6.12 9.93
C ARG A 214 -8.67 7.05 8.82
N PHE A 215 -7.96 7.12 7.68
CA PHE A 215 -8.41 7.95 6.55
C PHE A 215 -9.73 7.46 5.97
N LEU A 216 -9.87 6.16 5.76
CA LEU A 216 -11.12 5.56 5.31
C LEU A 216 -12.26 5.82 6.29
N LEU A 217 -12.00 5.73 7.60
CA LEU A 217 -12.97 6.08 8.62
C LEU A 217 -13.43 7.54 8.51
N VAL A 218 -12.51 8.48 8.32
CA VAL A 218 -12.84 9.91 8.10
C VAL A 218 -13.70 10.08 6.85
N TYR A 219 -13.35 9.42 5.74
CA TYR A 219 -14.17 9.46 4.53
C TYR A 219 -15.57 8.88 4.76
N GLY A 220 -15.68 7.74 5.45
CA GLY A 220 -16.95 7.15 5.83
C GLY A 220 -17.79 8.10 6.70
N TYR A 221 -17.17 8.70 7.71
CA TYR A 221 -17.80 9.70 8.58
C TYR A 221 -18.37 10.89 7.78
N ASN A 222 -17.59 11.49 6.88
CA ASN A 222 -18.03 12.65 6.11
C ASN A 222 -19.18 12.33 5.16
N GLN A 223 -19.18 11.12 4.58
CA GLN A 223 -20.30 10.69 3.76
C GLN A 223 -21.57 10.48 4.59
N ILE A 224 -21.48 9.90 5.79
CA ILE A 224 -22.63 9.79 6.71
C ILE A 224 -23.10 11.19 7.13
N GLN A 225 -22.19 12.13 7.39
CA GLN A 225 -22.55 13.52 7.69
C GLN A 225 -23.29 14.19 6.52
N THR A 226 -22.84 13.95 5.29
CA THR A 226 -23.52 14.43 4.08
C THR A 226 -24.91 13.78 3.96
N CYS A 227 -25.05 12.49 4.30
CA CYS A 227 -26.35 11.82 4.35
C CYS A 227 -27.30 12.49 5.34
N GLU A 228 -26.84 12.80 6.55
CA GLU A 228 -27.66 13.46 7.58
C GLU A 228 -28.17 14.81 7.10
N GLN A 229 -27.29 15.62 6.50
CA GLN A 229 -27.62 16.93 5.96
C GLN A 229 -28.68 16.81 4.86
N LYS A 230 -28.44 15.98 3.85
CA LYS A 230 -29.35 15.78 2.72
C LYS A 230 -30.67 15.15 3.11
N TRP A 231 -30.66 14.21 4.05
CA TRP A 231 -31.88 13.61 4.57
C TRP A 231 -32.72 14.63 5.34
N SER A 232 -32.07 15.48 6.13
CA SER A 232 -32.74 16.56 6.88
C SER A 232 -33.34 17.63 5.93
N GLU A 233 -32.63 17.98 4.85
CA GLU A 233 -33.13 18.86 3.79
C GLU A 233 -34.35 18.25 3.10
N MET A 234 -34.25 16.98 2.70
CA MET A 234 -35.33 16.22 2.06
C MET A 234 -36.61 16.16 2.90
N MET A 235 -36.48 16.02 4.22
CA MET A 235 -37.62 16.00 5.14
C MET A 235 -38.42 17.31 5.19
N ARG A 236 -37.82 18.44 4.75
CA ARG A 236 -38.50 19.75 4.68
C ARG A 236 -39.26 19.94 3.38
N LEU A 237 -39.04 19.09 2.38
CA LEU A 237 -39.71 19.16 1.08
C LEU A 237 -41.10 18.49 1.13
N ASP A 238 -42.02 19.05 0.33
CA ASP A 238 -43.32 18.44 0.04
C ASP A 238 -43.13 17.00 -0.49
N VAL A 239 -44.09 16.11 -0.18
CA VAL A 239 -44.14 14.72 -0.64
C VAL A 239 -44.09 14.63 -2.17
N ASN A 240 -44.66 15.60 -2.87
CA ASN A 240 -44.71 15.60 -4.34
C ASN A 240 -43.53 16.32 -5.01
N ASN A 241 -42.57 16.85 -4.24
CA ASN A 241 -41.42 17.55 -4.82
C ASN A 241 -40.46 16.53 -5.49
N PRO A 242 -40.18 16.63 -6.81
CA PRO A 242 -39.26 15.72 -7.49
C PRO A 242 -37.82 15.76 -6.94
N GLU A 243 -37.40 16.88 -6.33
CA GLU A 243 -36.09 16.99 -5.67
C GLU A 243 -35.92 15.99 -4.51
N LYS A 244 -37.04 15.51 -3.94
CA LYS A 244 -37.02 14.51 -2.86
C LYS A 244 -36.38 13.20 -3.31
N VAL A 245 -36.63 12.80 -4.56
CA VAL A 245 -36.01 11.60 -5.15
C VAL A 245 -34.53 11.84 -5.40
N ILE A 246 -34.15 13.03 -5.86
CA ILE A 246 -32.74 13.40 -6.08
C ILE A 246 -31.95 13.32 -4.76
N PHE A 247 -32.46 13.94 -3.69
CA PHE A 247 -31.81 13.86 -2.37
C PHE A 247 -31.79 12.45 -1.81
N ALA A 248 -32.83 11.64 -2.01
CA ALA A 248 -32.80 10.23 -1.62
C ALA A 248 -31.71 9.46 -2.38
N THR A 249 -31.53 9.70 -3.68
CA THR A 249 -30.45 9.11 -4.47
C THR A 249 -29.07 9.55 -3.97
N GLU A 250 -28.89 10.84 -3.67
CA GLU A 250 -27.64 11.36 -3.09
C GLU A 250 -27.32 10.71 -1.75
N VAL A 251 -28.32 10.57 -0.87
CA VAL A 251 -28.17 9.90 0.42
C VAL A 251 -27.81 8.44 0.22
N ARG A 252 -28.54 7.70 -0.63
CA ARG A 252 -28.22 6.29 -0.95
C ARG A 252 -26.77 6.13 -1.39
N ASN A 253 -26.31 6.96 -2.33
CA ASN A 253 -24.97 6.85 -2.89
C ASN A 253 -23.88 7.13 -1.82
N ASN A 254 -24.11 8.11 -0.94
CA ASN A 254 -23.20 8.38 0.18
C ASN A 254 -23.27 7.28 1.26
N LEU A 255 -24.41 6.65 1.51
CA LEU A 255 -24.51 5.51 2.44
C LEU A 255 -23.73 4.30 1.91
N VAL A 256 -23.84 3.99 0.62
CA VAL A 256 -23.08 2.91 -0.03
C VAL A 256 -21.58 3.15 0.10
N ALA A 257 -21.11 4.35 -0.27
CA ALA A 257 -19.69 4.63 -0.23
C ALA A 257 -19.16 4.80 1.22
N ALA A 258 -19.98 5.25 2.17
CA ALA A 258 -19.65 5.21 3.59
C ALA A 258 -19.47 3.77 4.08
N ASN A 259 -20.40 2.87 3.73
CA ASN A 259 -20.32 1.47 4.09
C ASN A 259 -19.05 0.80 3.56
N GLN A 260 -18.71 1.07 2.29
CA GLN A 260 -17.49 0.55 1.69
C GLN A 260 -16.23 1.05 2.43
N ASN A 261 -16.17 2.33 2.78
CA ASN A 261 -15.04 2.90 3.51
C ASN A 261 -14.89 2.29 4.91
N LEU A 262 -15.99 2.04 5.63
CA LEU A 262 -15.96 1.42 6.96
C LEU A 262 -15.59 -0.07 6.89
N ILE A 263 -16.07 -0.82 5.88
CA ILE A 263 -15.64 -2.20 5.63
C ILE A 263 -14.13 -2.26 5.34
N ASN A 264 -13.63 -1.33 4.52
CA ASN A 264 -12.20 -1.26 4.20
C ASN A 264 -11.37 -0.88 5.44
N THR A 265 -11.88 0.02 6.29
CA THR A 265 -11.27 0.36 7.59
C THR A 265 -11.05 -0.89 8.44
N LYS A 266 -12.08 -1.74 8.58
CA LYS A 266 -11.99 -3.01 9.31
C LYS A 266 -11.02 -3.99 8.65
N THR A 267 -10.98 -4.03 7.32
CA THR A 267 -10.12 -4.95 6.56
C THR A 267 -8.63 -4.67 6.81
N TYR A 268 -8.24 -3.40 6.90
CA TYR A 268 -6.88 -3.00 7.27
C TYR A 268 -6.45 -3.49 8.66
N LEU A 269 -7.42 -3.63 9.58
CA LEU A 269 -7.22 -4.03 10.98
C LEU A 269 -7.86 -5.38 11.29
N LYS A 270 -7.72 -6.37 10.39
CA LYS A 270 -8.38 -7.69 10.47
C LYS A 270 -8.25 -8.44 11.81
N ASN A 271 -7.19 -8.17 12.58
CA ASN A 271 -6.90 -8.83 13.86
C ASN A 271 -7.44 -8.06 15.07
N ILE A 272 -8.08 -6.91 14.85
CA ILE A 272 -8.56 -6.01 15.90
C ILE A 272 -10.08 -5.99 15.86
N THR A 273 -10.68 -6.20 17.03
CA THR A 273 -12.12 -5.97 17.19
C THR A 273 -12.34 -4.48 17.42
N LEU A 274 -13.02 -3.83 16.48
CA LEU A 274 -13.35 -2.42 16.60
C LEU A 274 -14.39 -2.21 17.71
N PRO A 275 -14.20 -1.24 18.62
CA PRO A 275 -15.14 -1.00 19.71
C PRO A 275 -16.45 -0.34 19.26
N TYR A 276 -16.43 0.33 18.11
CA TYR A 276 -17.56 0.99 17.47
C TYR A 276 -17.58 0.64 15.99
N CYS A 277 -18.69 0.89 15.31
CA CYS A 277 -18.90 0.50 13.91
C CYS A 277 -18.72 -1.02 13.71
N THR A 278 -19.45 -1.80 14.50
CA THR A 278 -19.44 -3.27 14.49
C THR A 278 -20.03 -3.83 13.19
N ASP A 279 -19.94 -5.15 12.99
CA ASP A 279 -20.58 -5.79 11.82
C ASP A 279 -22.09 -5.57 11.77
N GLU A 280 -22.73 -5.40 12.92
CA GLU A 280 -24.14 -5.05 13.00
C GLU A 280 -24.39 -3.62 12.50
N ASP A 281 -23.54 -2.66 12.87
CA ASP A 281 -23.62 -1.28 12.37
C ASP A 281 -23.45 -1.23 10.84
N LEU A 282 -22.51 -2.01 10.29
CA LEU A 282 -22.27 -2.11 8.85
C LEU A 282 -23.48 -2.72 8.11
N LYS A 283 -24.08 -3.77 8.67
CA LYS A 283 -25.32 -4.35 8.14
C LYS A 283 -26.47 -3.36 8.18
N THR A 284 -26.60 -2.60 9.26
CA THR A 284 -27.63 -1.54 9.40
C THR A 284 -27.42 -0.45 8.36
N LEU A 285 -26.17 0.00 8.13
CA LEU A 285 -25.84 1.00 7.12
C LEU A 285 -26.16 0.50 5.70
N GLN A 286 -25.83 -0.75 5.40
CA GLN A 286 -26.16 -1.39 4.12
C GLN A 286 -27.68 -1.52 3.93
N GLY A 287 -28.40 -1.92 4.98
CA GLY A 287 -29.87 -2.00 4.97
C GLY A 287 -30.52 -0.65 4.71
N LEU A 288 -29.98 0.42 5.32
CA LEU A 288 -30.46 1.78 5.10
C LEU A 288 -30.23 2.25 3.66
N ALA A 289 -29.07 1.93 3.06
CA ALA A 289 -28.81 2.22 1.65
C ALA A 289 -29.81 1.50 0.73
N ALA A 290 -30.07 0.20 0.96
CA ALA A 290 -31.03 -0.56 0.17
C ALA A 290 -32.48 -0.07 0.36
N GLY A 291 -32.84 0.35 1.57
CA GLY A 291 -34.17 0.81 1.97
C GLY A 291 -34.46 2.30 1.72
N THR A 292 -33.49 3.07 1.22
CA THR A 292 -33.56 4.54 1.15
C THR A 292 -34.86 5.06 0.50
N TYR A 293 -35.27 4.52 -0.65
CA TYR A 293 -36.50 4.95 -1.33
C TYR A 293 -37.78 4.54 -0.60
N GLN A 294 -37.74 3.49 0.22
CA GLN A 294 -38.85 3.08 1.07
C GLN A 294 -38.95 3.98 2.30
N ASP A 295 -37.80 4.35 2.86
CA ASP A 295 -37.72 5.14 4.09
C ASP A 295 -38.07 6.61 3.87
N MET A 296 -37.90 7.13 2.66
CA MET A 296 -38.35 8.48 2.30
C MET A 296 -39.88 8.62 2.17
N GLN A 297 -40.66 7.53 2.15
CA GLN A 297 -42.10 7.59 1.81
C GLN A 297 -42.96 8.20 2.92
N THR A 298 -42.66 7.96 4.19
CA THR A 298 -43.49 8.41 5.31
C THR A 298 -42.68 9.17 6.35
N ALA A 299 -43.30 10.17 6.99
CA ALA A 299 -42.63 10.98 8.02
C ALA A 299 -42.08 10.14 9.18
N GLN A 300 -42.77 9.04 9.55
CA GLN A 300 -42.30 8.13 10.58
C GLN A 300 -41.03 7.40 10.16
N ARG A 301 -40.99 6.84 8.93
CA ARG A 301 -39.79 6.16 8.41
C ARG A 301 -38.63 7.13 8.20
N GLN A 302 -38.90 8.34 7.71
CA GLN A 302 -37.90 9.39 7.56
C GLN A 302 -37.21 9.71 8.90
N ARG A 303 -37.99 9.90 9.98
CA ARG A 303 -37.45 10.17 11.32
C ARG A 303 -36.64 8.99 11.87
N TYR A 304 -37.11 7.78 11.64
CA TYR A 304 -36.42 6.56 12.05
C TYR A 304 -35.07 6.41 11.34
N ALA A 305 -35.05 6.54 10.01
CA ALA A 305 -33.84 6.55 9.20
C ALA A 305 -32.85 7.63 9.65
N LEU A 306 -33.33 8.86 9.89
CA LEU A 306 -32.49 9.96 10.37
C LEU A 306 -31.82 9.64 11.72
N ASN A 307 -32.56 9.06 12.65
CA ASN A 307 -32.03 8.66 13.95
C ASN A 307 -30.90 7.63 13.79
N ILE A 308 -31.10 6.62 12.93
CA ILE A 308 -30.06 5.63 12.63
C ILE A 308 -28.80 6.31 12.04
N ILE A 309 -28.96 7.21 11.06
CA ILE A 309 -27.84 7.96 10.45
C ILE A 309 -27.06 8.71 11.53
N GLN A 310 -27.76 9.40 12.43
CA GLN A 310 -27.16 10.16 13.52
C GLN A 310 -26.38 9.27 14.50
N VAL A 311 -26.96 8.14 14.91
CA VAL A 311 -26.30 7.18 15.81
C VAL A 311 -25.05 6.59 15.15
N LEU A 312 -25.14 6.20 13.88
CA LEU A 312 -23.98 5.68 13.14
C LEU A 312 -22.89 6.73 12.98
N ARG A 313 -23.23 7.99 12.74
CA ARG A 313 -22.26 9.10 12.67
C ARG A 313 -21.50 9.27 13.99
N GLN A 314 -22.22 9.25 15.12
CA GLN A 314 -21.62 9.35 16.45
C GLN A 314 -20.68 8.18 16.75
N ARG A 315 -21.07 6.96 16.35
CA ARG A 315 -20.20 5.78 16.48
C ARG A 315 -18.93 5.90 15.63
N CYS A 316 -19.02 6.44 14.42
CA CYS A 316 -17.85 6.72 13.58
C CYS A 316 -16.91 7.75 14.23
N ALA A 317 -17.47 8.81 14.82
CA ALA A 317 -16.67 9.83 15.51
C ALA A 317 -15.99 9.28 16.77
N ALA A 318 -16.69 8.46 17.55
CA ALA A 318 -16.13 7.74 18.71
C ALA A 318 -14.98 6.81 18.28
N LEU A 319 -15.19 6.06 17.19
CA LEU A 319 -14.16 5.20 16.62
C LEU A 319 -12.93 6.00 16.22
N TYR A 320 -13.13 7.15 15.58
CA TYR A 320 -12.02 8.00 15.14
C TYR A 320 -11.17 8.51 16.30
N GLN A 321 -11.80 8.92 17.39
CA GLN A 321 -11.08 9.36 18.60
C GLN A 321 -10.25 8.21 19.19
N TRP A 322 -10.82 7.00 19.21
CA TRP A 322 -10.09 5.81 19.64
C TRP A 322 -8.90 5.48 18.72
N PHE A 323 -9.05 5.61 17.40
CA PHE A 323 -7.95 5.50 16.44
C PHE A 323 -6.85 6.54 16.72
N ASP A 324 -7.24 7.79 16.94
CA ASP A 324 -6.31 8.88 17.26
C ASP A 324 -5.50 8.57 18.52
N GLN A 325 -6.15 8.04 19.56
CA GLN A 325 -5.50 7.65 20.79
C GLN A 325 -4.47 6.53 20.55
N VAL A 326 -4.85 5.45 19.86
CA VAL A 326 -3.92 4.34 19.58
C VAL A 326 -2.73 4.80 18.74
N ILE A 327 -2.98 5.61 17.71
CA ILE A 327 -1.93 6.10 16.81
C ILE A 327 -0.97 7.03 17.55
N LYS A 328 -1.50 8.05 18.24
CA LYS A 328 -0.69 9.10 18.89
C LYS A 328 0.01 8.58 20.13
N ASP A 329 -0.69 7.86 21.01
CA ASP A 329 -0.19 7.54 22.34
C ASP A 329 0.65 6.26 22.36
N SER A 330 0.49 5.37 21.35
CA SER A 330 1.27 4.13 21.26
C SER A 330 2.17 4.09 20.03
N LEU A 331 1.58 4.09 18.83
CA LEU A 331 2.32 3.78 17.60
C LEU A 331 3.39 4.81 17.25
N VAL A 332 3.02 6.10 17.26
CA VAL A 332 3.95 7.20 16.95
C VAL A 332 5.08 7.28 17.97
N VAL A 333 4.76 7.11 19.26
CA VAL A 333 5.74 7.12 20.35
C VAL A 333 6.73 5.95 20.21
N ASP A 334 6.23 4.72 20.06
CA ASP A 334 7.07 3.53 19.94
C ASP A 334 7.94 3.59 18.66
N TYR A 335 7.37 4.01 17.53
CA TYR A 335 8.11 4.18 16.27
C TYR A 335 9.22 5.22 16.41
N SER A 336 8.91 6.39 16.99
CA SER A 336 9.89 7.46 17.17
C SER A 336 11.06 7.03 18.05
N ARG A 337 10.79 6.27 19.13
CA ARG A 337 11.86 5.73 20.00
C ARG A 337 12.78 4.78 19.23
N VAL A 338 12.22 3.77 18.57
CA VAL A 338 13.02 2.79 17.81
C VAL A 338 13.79 3.46 16.68
N LYS A 339 13.21 4.48 16.05
CA LYS A 339 13.87 5.26 15.00
C LYS A 339 15.11 5.99 15.53
N ILE A 340 15.03 6.65 16.68
CA ILE A 340 16.18 7.35 17.28
C ILE A 340 17.35 6.37 17.50
N ASP A 341 17.06 5.21 18.07
CA ASP A 341 18.06 4.16 18.30
C ASP A 341 18.64 3.65 16.97
N TYR A 342 17.78 3.41 15.96
CA TYR A 342 18.19 2.98 14.62
C TYR A 342 19.11 4.02 13.96
N ASP A 343 18.74 5.30 13.95
CA ASP A 343 19.51 6.36 13.31
C ASP A 343 20.90 6.50 13.96
N GLN A 344 20.96 6.40 15.29
CA GLN A 344 22.21 6.42 16.03
C GLN A 344 23.10 5.24 15.63
N LYS A 345 22.57 4.02 15.65
CA LYS A 345 23.35 2.81 15.34
C LYS A 345 23.76 2.70 13.88
N SER A 346 22.89 3.14 12.97
CA SER A 346 23.19 3.24 11.55
C SER A 346 24.34 4.23 11.29
N ARG A 347 24.33 5.37 11.98
CA ARG A 347 25.41 6.36 11.93
C ARG A 347 26.72 5.79 12.50
N GLU A 348 26.68 5.12 13.65
CA GLU A 348 27.85 4.46 14.24
C GLU A 348 28.46 3.43 13.26
N LEU A 349 27.62 2.59 12.64
CA LEU A 349 28.06 1.60 11.64
C LEU A 349 28.72 2.26 10.42
N LYS A 350 28.11 3.32 9.89
CA LYS A 350 28.66 4.09 8.77
C LYS A 350 30.04 4.65 9.10
N MET A 351 30.19 5.26 10.28
CA MET A 351 31.46 5.85 10.72
C MET A 351 32.55 4.78 10.86
N GLU A 352 32.22 3.61 11.41
CA GLU A 352 33.17 2.50 11.52
C GLU A 352 33.59 1.97 10.15
N ARG A 353 32.65 1.76 9.21
CA ARG A 353 32.96 1.34 7.84
C ARG A 353 33.87 2.33 7.12
N ILE A 354 33.61 3.63 7.26
CA ILE A 354 34.45 4.69 6.70
C ILE A 354 35.85 4.67 7.32
N ARG A 355 35.96 4.51 8.65
CA ARG A 355 37.26 4.39 9.34
C ARG A 355 38.07 3.21 8.79
N LEU A 356 37.44 2.03 8.69
CA LEU A 356 38.10 0.82 8.18
C LEU A 356 38.55 1.00 6.72
N LEU A 357 37.72 1.61 5.87
CA LEU A 357 38.10 1.92 4.48
C LEU A 357 39.28 2.89 4.41
N GLN A 358 39.28 3.96 5.21
CA GLN A 358 40.40 4.91 5.28
C GLN A 358 41.70 4.22 5.71
N GLU A 359 41.64 3.34 6.72
CA GLU A 359 42.79 2.55 7.19
C GLU A 359 43.33 1.66 6.07
N LYS A 360 42.45 0.96 5.34
CA LYS A 360 42.85 0.06 4.25
C LYS A 360 43.40 0.81 3.03
N ILE A 361 42.81 1.96 2.68
CA ILE A 361 43.33 2.83 1.62
C ILE A 361 44.72 3.33 1.98
N LYS A 362 44.93 3.78 3.22
CA LYS A 362 46.23 4.23 3.70
C LYS A 362 47.26 3.09 3.67
N GLU A 363 46.88 1.88 4.07
CA GLU A 363 47.74 0.69 4.02
C GLU A 363 48.19 0.38 2.58
N LYS A 364 47.26 0.37 1.60
CA LYS A 364 47.58 0.00 0.21
C LYS A 364 48.22 1.14 -0.60
N THR A 365 47.91 2.41 -0.32
CA THR A 365 48.32 3.56 -1.14
C THR A 365 49.32 4.51 -0.48
N GLY A 366 49.48 4.45 0.84
CA GLY A 366 50.29 5.38 1.63
C GLY A 366 49.69 6.78 1.80
N LYS A 367 48.52 7.08 1.21
CA LYS A 367 47.85 8.38 1.30
C LYS A 367 46.88 8.42 2.48
N ASN A 368 46.85 9.55 3.18
CA ASN A 368 45.78 9.83 4.14
C ASN A 368 44.60 10.49 3.41
N VAL A 369 43.51 9.75 3.22
CA VAL A 369 42.26 10.32 2.71
C VAL A 369 41.42 10.76 3.91
N THR A 370 41.14 12.06 3.99
CA THR A 370 40.33 12.64 5.08
C THR A 370 39.02 13.12 4.49
N ILE A 371 37.90 12.57 4.94
CA ILE A 371 36.57 13.02 4.54
C ILE A 371 36.04 13.97 5.59
N ASN A 372 35.49 15.10 5.16
CA ASN A 372 34.77 16.00 6.05
C ASN A 372 33.31 15.53 6.18
N LEU A 373 33.03 14.76 7.24
CA LEU A 373 31.72 14.12 7.47
C LEU A 373 30.66 15.10 8.03
N TYR A 374 31.05 16.36 8.27
CA TYR A 374 30.20 17.37 8.91
C TYR A 374 29.08 17.95 8.02
N ASP A 375 29.08 17.69 6.71
CA ASP A 375 28.11 18.30 5.78
C ASP A 375 26.87 17.46 5.47
N ASN A 376 26.74 16.24 5.99
CA ASN A 376 25.49 15.47 5.85
C ASN A 376 24.45 15.83 6.92
N LYS A 377 24.21 17.14 7.10
CA LYS A 377 23.00 17.67 7.75
C LYS A 377 21.76 17.59 6.87
N ASN A 378 21.74 16.67 5.91
CA ASN A 378 20.47 16.17 5.40
C ASN A 378 19.95 15.12 6.40
N ASP A 379 19.64 15.57 7.61
CA ASP A 379 18.63 14.95 8.46
C ASP A 379 17.29 15.10 7.72
N LYS A 380 17.15 14.39 6.59
CA LYS A 380 15.85 14.20 5.99
C LYS A 380 15.13 13.28 6.95
N LYS A 381 14.31 13.91 7.80
CA LYS A 381 13.23 13.26 8.54
C LYS A 381 12.68 12.16 7.64
N ASP A 382 12.86 10.91 8.06
CA ASP A 382 11.97 9.83 7.66
C ASP A 382 10.57 10.42 7.78
N ASN A 383 9.85 10.47 6.66
CA ASN A 383 8.74 11.38 6.50
C ASN A 383 7.53 10.74 7.19
N LEU A 384 7.57 10.70 8.53
CA LEU A 384 6.47 10.28 9.39
C LEU A 384 5.21 11.04 8.98
N ASP A 385 5.38 12.32 8.60
CA ASP A 385 4.31 13.13 8.01
C ASP A 385 3.79 12.51 6.72
N ALA A 386 4.62 12.00 5.80
CA ALA A 386 4.15 11.26 4.62
C ALA A 386 3.41 9.96 4.97
N LEU A 387 3.77 9.29 6.07
CA LEU A 387 3.09 8.08 6.53
C LEU A 387 1.74 8.39 7.21
N LEU A 388 1.65 9.56 7.86
CA LEU A 388 0.45 10.11 8.48
C LEU A 388 -0.38 10.98 7.54
N ASN A 389 0.06 11.14 6.28
CA ASN A 389 -0.63 11.92 5.26
C ASN A 389 -1.57 11.03 4.44
N ASP A 390 -2.65 11.62 3.97
CA ASP A 390 -3.72 10.93 3.28
C ASP A 390 -3.26 10.36 1.92
N PRO A 391 -3.19 9.04 1.76
CA PRO A 391 -2.74 8.42 0.51
C PRO A 391 -3.79 8.48 -0.60
N PHE A 392 -5.04 8.87 -0.29
CA PHE A 392 -6.16 8.91 -1.23
C PHE A 392 -6.40 10.31 -1.82
N LYS A 393 -5.60 11.32 -1.43
CA LYS A 393 -5.66 12.67 -2.02
C LYS A 393 -5.22 12.64 -3.48
N THR A 394 -6.19 12.53 -4.38
CA THR A 394 -6.02 12.69 -5.82
C THR A 394 -6.48 14.09 -6.22
N GLY A 395 -5.53 15.03 -6.36
CA GLY A 395 -5.64 16.21 -7.24
C GLY A 395 -6.89 17.09 -7.22
N GLY A 396 -7.66 17.13 -6.13
CA GLY A 396 -8.83 18.00 -5.99
C GLY A 396 -8.86 18.63 -4.60
N ASN A 397 -8.98 19.96 -4.54
CA ASN A 397 -9.20 20.69 -3.31
C ASN A 397 -10.47 20.16 -2.63
N ASN A 398 -10.30 19.38 -1.58
CA ASN A 398 -11.22 19.36 -0.46
C ASN A 398 -10.38 19.42 0.83
N SER A 399 -10.76 20.40 1.63
CA SER A 399 -10.19 20.81 2.91
C SER A 399 -9.92 19.64 3.85
N GLY A 400 -8.92 19.80 4.73
CA GLY A 400 -8.67 18.87 5.83
C GLY A 400 -9.98 18.47 6.51
N HIS A 401 -10.33 17.20 6.37
CA HIS A 401 -11.56 16.65 6.87
C HIS A 401 -11.42 16.32 8.36
N GLU A 402 -11.59 17.34 9.20
CA GLU A 402 -11.72 17.15 10.64
C GLU A 402 -13.15 16.72 11.00
N ILE A 403 -13.25 15.74 11.89
CA ILE A 403 -14.53 15.32 12.46
C ILE A 403 -15.04 16.44 13.38
N SER A 404 -16.22 16.98 13.07
CA SER A 404 -16.83 18.12 13.76
C SER A 404 -17.55 17.73 15.07
N GLU A 405 -17.60 16.45 15.42
CA GLU A 405 -18.23 15.99 16.66
C GLU A 405 -17.44 16.40 17.90
N LYS A 406 -18.19 16.63 19.00
CA LYS A 406 -17.57 16.89 20.30
C LYS A 406 -16.77 15.67 20.74
N PRO A 407 -15.52 15.84 21.21
CA PRO A 407 -14.74 14.75 21.77
C PRO A 407 -15.48 14.06 22.92
N ILE A 408 -15.52 12.74 22.90
CA ILE A 408 -15.82 11.92 24.08
C ILE A 408 -14.64 12.10 25.03
N ASN A 409 -14.90 12.11 26.34
CA ASN A 409 -13.80 12.17 27.31
C ASN A 409 -12.90 10.95 27.14
N SER A 410 -11.58 11.15 27.20
CA SER A 410 -10.60 10.08 27.02
C SER A 410 -10.71 8.95 28.05
N LEU A 411 -11.31 9.22 29.22
CA LEU A 411 -11.60 8.21 30.26
C LEU A 411 -12.79 7.30 29.89
N ASP A 412 -13.68 7.76 29.02
CA ASP A 412 -14.85 7.02 28.56
C ASP A 412 -14.55 6.24 27.25
N LEU A 413 -13.35 6.40 26.68
CA LEU A 413 -12.91 5.62 25.54
C LEU A 413 -12.52 4.19 25.99
N PRO A 414 -12.86 3.18 25.17
CA PRO A 414 -12.41 1.81 25.39
C PRO A 414 -10.88 1.74 25.44
N PRO A 415 -10.31 0.81 26.22
CA PRO A 415 -8.86 0.66 26.30
C PRO A 415 -8.27 0.38 24.90
N PRO A 416 -7.03 0.83 24.63
CA PRO A 416 -6.35 0.49 23.39
C PRO A 416 -6.12 -1.03 23.29
N PRO A 417 -6.01 -1.61 22.08
CA PRO A 417 -5.69 -3.01 21.92
C PRO A 417 -4.30 -3.33 22.49
N SER A 418 -4.02 -4.61 22.75
CA SER A 418 -2.69 -5.01 23.19
C SER A 418 -1.63 -4.74 22.11
N LYS A 419 -0.36 -4.64 22.50
CA LYS A 419 0.73 -4.44 21.52
C LYS A 419 0.77 -5.56 20.48
N ASP A 420 0.50 -6.80 20.87
CA ASP A 420 0.45 -7.92 19.94
C ASP A 420 -0.74 -7.79 18.95
N GLN A 421 -1.88 -7.26 19.39
CA GLN A 421 -3.01 -6.98 18.49
C GLN A 421 -2.72 -5.83 17.52
N ILE A 422 -2.02 -4.80 18.00
CA ILE A 422 -1.63 -3.63 17.19
C ILE A 422 -0.61 -4.03 16.11
N LEU A 423 0.37 -4.85 16.47
CA LEU A 423 1.47 -5.27 15.61
C LEU A 423 1.16 -6.52 14.76
N GLY A 424 0.10 -7.26 15.10
CA GLY A 424 -0.26 -8.53 14.47
C GLY A 424 0.51 -9.73 15.03
N ASP A 425 0.38 -10.91 14.41
CA ASP A 425 1.13 -12.10 14.82
C ASP A 425 2.63 -11.87 14.58
N VAL A 426 3.29 -11.39 15.63
CA VAL A 426 4.70 -11.00 15.64
C VAL A 426 5.58 -12.19 15.25
N GLU A 427 5.19 -13.42 15.57
CA GLU A 427 5.94 -14.62 15.24
C GLU A 427 5.81 -14.99 13.77
N GLU A 428 4.62 -14.84 13.18
CA GLU A 428 4.43 -15.03 11.74
C GLU A 428 5.15 -13.96 10.92
N ILE A 429 5.09 -12.69 11.35
CA ILE A 429 5.81 -11.58 10.71
C ILE A 429 7.32 -11.77 10.85
N LYS A 430 7.82 -12.14 12.03
CA LYS A 430 9.23 -12.50 12.24
C LYS A 430 9.63 -13.66 11.34
N LYS A 431 8.85 -14.74 11.28
CA LYS A 431 9.15 -15.91 10.45
C LYS A 431 9.20 -15.56 8.96
N GLN A 432 8.25 -14.76 8.47
CA GLN A 432 8.25 -14.27 7.09
C GLN A 432 9.41 -13.31 6.82
N TYR A 433 9.73 -12.41 7.76
CA TYR A 433 10.88 -11.52 7.68
C TYR A 433 12.19 -12.30 7.67
N PHE A 434 12.33 -13.32 8.52
CA PHE A 434 13.50 -14.21 8.53
C PHE A 434 13.59 -15.03 7.26
N GLN A 435 12.48 -15.54 6.70
CA GLN A 435 12.47 -16.23 5.40
C GLN A 435 12.88 -15.30 4.26
N GLN A 436 12.30 -14.09 4.18
CA GLN A 436 12.68 -13.11 3.15
C GLN A 436 14.10 -12.62 3.32
N LYS A 437 14.58 -12.52 4.56
CA LYS A 437 15.96 -12.19 4.89
C LYS A 437 16.91 -13.33 4.54
N ASP A 438 16.49 -14.59 4.69
CA ASP A 438 17.25 -15.75 4.23
C ASP A 438 17.28 -15.83 2.70
N ASP A 439 16.17 -15.55 2.03
CA ASP A 439 16.12 -15.48 0.56
C ASP A 439 16.96 -14.30 0.03
N TRP A 440 16.95 -13.17 0.73
CA TRP A 440 17.87 -12.06 0.50
C TRP A 440 19.32 -12.48 0.69
N ASN A 441 19.66 -13.14 1.80
CA ASN A 441 21.01 -13.62 2.07
C ASN A 441 21.44 -14.65 1.02
N ARG A 442 20.54 -15.52 0.54
CA ARG A 442 20.82 -16.45 -0.57
C ARG A 442 21.08 -15.71 -1.86
N HIS A 443 20.33 -14.66 -2.16
CA HIS A 443 20.60 -13.78 -3.31
C HIS A 443 21.96 -13.09 -3.16
N LEU A 444 22.28 -12.57 -1.97
CA LEU A 444 23.55 -11.94 -1.66
C LEU A 444 24.71 -12.92 -1.79
N ASP A 445 24.56 -14.14 -1.29
CA ASP A 445 25.56 -15.21 -1.37
C ASP A 445 25.71 -15.74 -2.80
N SER A 446 24.62 -15.77 -3.58
CA SER A 446 24.68 -16.04 -5.02
C SER A 446 25.47 -14.95 -5.74
N SER A 447 25.22 -13.68 -5.43
CA SER A 447 25.99 -12.56 -5.99
C SER A 447 27.46 -12.58 -5.55
N LYS A 448 27.77 -12.98 -4.31
CA LYS A 448 29.16 -13.22 -3.87
C LYS A 448 29.82 -14.31 -4.70
N ARG A 449 29.14 -15.45 -4.91
CA ARG A 449 29.66 -16.55 -5.75
C ARG A 449 29.91 -16.10 -7.19
N GLU A 450 29.01 -15.31 -7.77
CA GLU A 450 29.20 -14.75 -9.11
C GLU A 450 30.39 -13.78 -9.17
N ALA A 451 30.63 -13.02 -8.10
CA ALA A 451 31.81 -12.16 -7.99
C ALA A 451 33.10 -12.99 -7.87
N ASP A 452 33.09 -14.06 -7.09
CA ASP A 452 34.20 -15.00 -6.95
C ASP A 452 34.51 -15.74 -8.26
N GLU A 453 33.49 -16.16 -9.01
CA GLU A 453 33.64 -16.76 -10.33
C GLU A 453 34.30 -15.78 -11.32
N LYS A 454 33.83 -14.53 -11.36
CA LYS A 454 34.44 -13.48 -12.19
C LYS A 454 35.89 -13.20 -11.80
N LEU A 455 36.21 -13.18 -10.51
CA LEU A 455 37.57 -12.99 -10.01
C LEU A 455 38.48 -14.15 -10.43
N ASN A 456 37.99 -15.39 -10.28
CA ASN A 456 38.72 -16.59 -10.69
C ASN A 456 38.94 -16.66 -12.21
N GLU A 457 37.96 -16.26 -13.02
CA GLU A 457 38.14 -16.13 -14.47
C GLU A 457 39.23 -15.11 -14.83
N MET A 458 39.28 -13.98 -14.14
CA MET A 458 40.33 -12.97 -14.35
C MET A 458 41.71 -13.49 -13.95
N LEU A 459 41.82 -14.14 -12.79
CA LEU A 459 43.07 -14.77 -12.32
C LEU A 459 43.56 -15.85 -13.28
N ASN A 460 42.66 -16.68 -13.81
CA ASN A 460 43.01 -17.73 -14.78
C ASN A 460 43.50 -17.15 -16.11
N LYS A 461 42.87 -16.07 -16.61
CA LYS A 461 43.35 -15.35 -17.79
C LYS A 461 44.75 -14.77 -17.58
N TYR A 462 45.04 -14.28 -16.37
CA TYR A 462 46.35 -13.75 -16.02
C TYR A 462 47.44 -14.84 -16.00
N LYS A 463 47.16 -15.99 -15.37
CA LYS A 463 48.06 -17.15 -15.36
C LYS A 463 48.32 -17.72 -16.75
N GLN A 464 47.35 -17.64 -17.67
CA GLN A 464 47.54 -18.03 -19.06
C GLN A 464 48.40 -17.02 -19.84
N ALA A 465 48.30 -15.73 -19.51
CA ALA A 465 49.11 -14.67 -20.11
C ALA A 465 50.56 -14.63 -19.60
N GLU A 466 50.85 -15.10 -18.37
CA GLU A 466 52.23 -15.23 -17.86
C GLU A 466 52.97 -16.47 -18.37
N ASN A 467 52.23 -17.49 -18.83
CA ASN A 467 52.79 -18.74 -19.36
C ASN A 467 52.83 -18.78 -20.91
N SER A 468 52.48 -17.67 -21.57
CA SER A 468 52.56 -17.45 -23.02
C SER A 468 53.58 -16.37 -23.31
#